data_AF-A0A7S0V3N0-F1
#
_entry.id   AF-A0A7S0V3N0-F1
#
_cell.length_a   1.000
_cell.length_b   1.000
_cell.length_c   1.000
_cell.angle_alpha   90.00
_cell.angle_beta   90.00
_cell.angle_gamma   90.00
#
_symmetry.space_group_name_H-M   'P 1'
#
loop_
_entity.id
_entity.type
_entity.pdbx_description
1 polymer ?
#
loop_
_entity_poly.entity_id
_entity_poly.type
_entity_poly.pdbx_seq_one_letter_code
_entity_poly.pdbx_strand_id
1 'polypeptide(L)'
;RKWVNSGIGQIFRPVFNDLCSHLTWPDDVPVVPELVVQEDGVNYHLLVPSFFNLIVRLKLQGRAFNLVLRTMGSDLDPVGRAIDAFCNEKHPLFAEPMKFVTTT
;
A
#
# COMPACT_ATOMS: atom_id res chain seq x y z
N ARG A 1 13.94 -10.65 -6.75
CA ARG A 1 13.62 -10.35 -8.19
C ARG A 1 14.82 -10.55 -9.14
N LYS A 2 14.61 -11.07 -10.36
CA LYS A 2 15.67 -11.51 -11.30
C LYS A 2 16.37 -10.38 -12.09
N TRP A 3 15.70 -9.26 -12.36
CA TRP A 3 16.23 -8.22 -13.27
C TRP A 3 17.35 -7.36 -12.66
N VAL A 4 17.19 -6.85 -11.44
CA VAL A 4 18.21 -6.04 -10.75
C VAL A 4 19.51 -6.80 -10.46
N ASN A 5 19.47 -8.12 -10.58
CA ASN A 5 20.63 -9.00 -10.46
C ASN A 5 21.28 -9.34 -11.82
N SER A 6 20.70 -8.90 -12.94
CA SER A 6 21.25 -9.09 -14.29
C SER A 6 22.25 -8.01 -14.67
N GLY A 7 23.08 -8.25 -15.70
CA GLY A 7 24.21 -7.38 -16.09
C GLY A 7 23.91 -5.87 -16.10
N ILE A 8 22.93 -5.43 -16.90
CA ILE A 8 22.53 -4.01 -16.94
C ILE A 8 21.67 -3.63 -15.73
N GLY A 9 20.98 -4.57 -15.09
CA GLY A 9 20.16 -4.28 -13.91
C GLY A 9 20.97 -3.91 -12.66
N GLN A 10 22.22 -4.37 -12.56
CA GLN A 10 23.07 -4.15 -11.38
C GLN A 10 23.34 -2.67 -11.10
N ILE A 11 23.45 -1.82 -12.14
CA ILE A 11 23.68 -0.38 -11.94
C ILE A 11 22.49 0.31 -11.25
N PHE A 12 21.28 -0.25 -11.35
CA PHE A 12 20.08 0.27 -10.70
C PHE A 12 19.87 -0.27 -9.29
N ARG A 13 20.69 -1.23 -8.84
CA ARG A 13 20.53 -1.89 -7.55
C ARG A 13 20.54 -0.92 -6.36
N PRO A 14 21.40 0.10 -6.30
CA PRO A 14 21.36 1.07 -5.20
C PRO A 14 20.02 1.81 -5.13
N VAL A 15 19.54 2.32 -6.27
CA VAL A 15 18.26 3.04 -6.36
C VAL A 15 17.09 2.12 -6.04
N PHE A 16 17.12 0.88 -6.53
CA PHE A 16 16.08 -0.11 -6.23
C PHE A 16 16.01 -0.40 -4.73
N ASN A 17 17.15 -0.64 -4.08
CA ASN A 17 17.21 -0.91 -2.64
C ASN A 17 16.71 0.29 -1.83
N ASP A 18 17.09 1.50 -2.22
CA ASP A 18 16.63 2.74 -1.61
C ASP A 18 15.10 2.88 -1.68
N LEU A 19 14.52 2.70 -2.88
CA LEU A 19 13.07 2.69 -3.07
C LEU A 19 12.37 1.59 -2.26
N CYS A 20 12.94 0.38 -2.19
CA CYS A 20 12.40 -0.70 -1.38
C CYS A 20 12.42 -0.34 0.11
N SER A 21 13.46 0.31 0.61
CA SER A 21 13.56 0.71 2.02
C SER A 21 12.45 1.69 2.43
N HIS A 22 12.02 2.56 1.52
CA HIS A 22 10.89 3.47 1.73
C HIS A 22 9.53 2.77 1.69
N LEU A 23 9.46 1.56 1.14
CA LEU A 23 8.24 0.75 1.10
C LEU A 23 8.19 -0.31 2.19
N THR A 24 9.24 -0.47 2.99
CA THR A 24 9.29 -1.44 4.08
C THR A 24 8.25 -1.10 5.15
N TRP A 25 7.52 -2.11 5.59
CA TRP A 25 6.59 -1.99 6.70
C TRP A 25 7.36 -1.75 8.01
N PRO A 26 6.98 -0.79 8.87
CA PRO A 26 7.72 -0.53 10.10
C PRO A 26 7.71 -1.72 11.08
N ASP A 27 8.86 -2.00 11.70
CA ASP A 27 9.03 -3.16 12.61
C ASP A 27 8.21 -3.04 13.90
N ASP A 28 7.91 -1.81 14.33
CA ASP A 28 7.16 -1.50 15.55
C ASP A 28 5.63 -1.49 15.35
N VAL A 29 5.17 -1.78 14.13
CA VAL A 29 3.75 -1.70 13.75
C VAL A 29 3.20 -3.10 13.49
N PRO A 30 2.09 -3.49 14.15
CA PRO A 30 1.47 -4.80 13.91
C PRO A 30 1.18 -5.04 12.44
N VAL A 31 1.61 -6.19 11.93
CA VAL A 31 1.40 -6.57 10.54
C VAL A 31 -0.06 -6.96 10.34
N VAL A 32 -0.67 -6.35 9.32
CA VAL A 32 -2.01 -6.71 8.84
C VAL A 32 -1.85 -7.39 7.48
N PRO A 33 -2.17 -8.69 7.34
CA PRO A 33 -1.89 -9.46 6.12
C PRO A 33 -2.45 -8.85 4.83
N GLU A 34 -3.60 -8.17 4.92
CA GLU A 34 -4.25 -7.51 3.79
C GLU A 34 -3.52 -6.24 3.33
N LEU A 35 -2.62 -5.69 4.14
CA LEU A 35 -1.93 -4.41 3.88
C LEU A 35 -0.46 -4.58 3.51
N VAL A 36 0.06 -5.83 3.53
CA VAL A 36 1.47 -6.13 3.26
C VAL A 36 1.64 -7.10 2.10
N VAL A 37 2.79 -6.98 1.44
CA VAL A 37 3.34 -8.01 0.56
C VAL A 37 4.66 -8.47 1.15
N GLN A 38 4.82 -9.78 1.30
CA GLN A 38 6.06 -10.38 1.81
C GLN A 38 6.95 -10.77 0.63
N GLU A 39 8.15 -10.19 0.54
CA GLU A 39 9.18 -10.59 -0.42
C GLU A 39 10.50 -10.82 0.33
N ASP A 40 11.13 -11.98 0.13
CA ASP A 40 12.44 -12.34 0.71
C ASP A 40 12.52 -12.17 2.25
N GLY A 41 11.41 -12.45 2.95
CA GLY A 41 11.32 -12.34 4.42
C GLY A 41 11.06 -10.92 4.94
N VAL A 42 10.95 -9.93 4.05
CA VAL A 42 10.66 -8.54 4.39
C VAL A 42 9.20 -8.23 4.03
N ASN A 43 8.51 -7.55 4.95
CA ASN A 43 7.17 -7.02 4.69
C ASN A 43 7.28 -5.63 4.06
N TYR A 44 6.60 -5.44 2.94
CA TYR A 44 6.44 -4.15 2.29
C TYR A 44 4.98 -3.73 2.29
N HIS A 45 4.72 -2.43 2.24
CA HIS A 45 3.38 -1.91 1.98
C HIS A 45 2.84 -2.44 0.64
N LEU A 46 1.66 -3.07 0.66
CA LEU A 46 0.99 -3.53 -0.56
C LEU A 46 0.55 -2.34 -1.44
N LEU A 47 -0.01 -1.30 -0.80
CA LEU A 47 -0.33 -0.01 -1.41
C LEU A 47 0.54 1.06 -0.77
N VAL A 48 1.07 1.97 -1.60
CA VAL A 48 1.99 3.02 -1.14
C VAL A 48 1.35 3.90 -0.05
N PRO A 49 2.06 4.25 1.04
CA PRO A 49 1.52 5.07 2.12
C PRO A 49 0.91 6.41 1.68
N SER A 50 1.45 7.01 0.60
CA SER A 50 0.94 8.27 0.04
C SER A 50 -0.50 8.17 -0.49
N PHE A 51 -0.94 6.98 -0.91
CA PHE A 51 -2.32 6.73 -1.34
C PHE A 51 -3.31 6.89 -0.18
N PHE A 52 -3.02 6.26 0.95
CA PHE A 52 -3.86 6.37 2.15
C PHE A 52 -3.87 7.79 2.71
N ASN A 53 -2.70 8.44 2.76
CA ASN A 53 -2.59 9.85 3.14
C ASN A 53 -3.45 10.77 2.28
N LEU A 54 -3.49 10.53 0.96
CA LEU A 54 -4.35 11.31 0.06
C LEU A 54 -5.83 11.13 0.43
N ILE A 55 -6.27 9.90 0.68
CA ILE A 55 -7.67 9.61 1.03
C ILE A 55 -8.04 10.28 2.35
N VAL A 56 -7.21 10.10 3.40
CA VAL A 56 -7.39 10.76 4.69
C VAL A 56 -7.49 12.27 4.50
N ARG A 57 -6.58 12.86 3.70
CA ARG A 57 -6.57 14.30 3.49
C ARG A 57 -7.79 14.82 2.75
N LEU A 58 -8.24 14.13 1.69
CA LEU A 58 -9.46 14.48 0.96
C LEU A 58 -10.69 14.42 1.87
N LYS A 59 -10.76 13.40 2.73
CA LYS A 59 -11.84 13.23 3.71
C LYS A 59 -11.82 14.36 4.76
N LEU A 60 -10.67 14.65 5.35
CA LEU A 60 -10.50 15.74 6.32
C LEU A 60 -10.84 17.12 5.73
N GLN A 61 -10.65 17.30 4.43
CA GLN A 61 -11.07 18.52 3.72
C GLN A 61 -12.58 18.57 3.42
N GLY A 62 -13.35 17.54 3.78
CA GLY A 62 -14.78 17.46 3.47
C GLY A 62 -15.08 17.38 1.97
N ARG A 63 -14.11 16.96 1.15
CA ARG A 63 -14.28 16.87 -0.30
C ARG A 63 -15.03 15.59 -0.66
N ALA A 64 -16.01 15.71 -1.54
CA ALA A 64 -16.59 14.55 -2.22
C ALA A 64 -15.61 14.04 -3.29
N PHE A 65 -15.35 12.73 -3.30
CA PHE A 65 -14.50 12.08 -4.31
C PHE A 65 -14.95 10.64 -4.53
N ASN A 66 -14.58 10.08 -5.68
CA ASN A 66 -14.75 8.67 -6.00
C ASN A 66 -13.37 8.05 -6.23
N LEU A 67 -13.17 6.82 -5.77
CA LEU A 67 -11.97 6.04 -6.06
C LEU A 67 -12.27 5.08 -7.20
N VAL A 68 -11.52 5.21 -8.31
CA VAL A 68 -11.61 4.28 -9.43
C VAL A 68 -10.32 3.48 -9.45
N LEU A 69 -10.44 2.20 -9.11
CA LEU A 69 -9.32 1.27 -9.08
C LEU A 69 -9.20 0.60 -10.44
N ARG A 70 -8.01 0.70 -11.04
CA ARG A 70 -7.67 -0.02 -12.26
C ARG A 70 -6.41 -0.83 -11.98
N THR A 71 -6.55 -2.14 -12.06
CA THR A 71 -5.46 -3.09 -11.92
C THR A 71 -5.28 -3.85 -13.23
N MET A 72 -4.12 -4.47 -13.43
CA MET A 72 -3.86 -5.35 -14.57
C MET A 72 -3.56 -6.75 -14.05
N GLY A 73 -4.17 -7.77 -14.65
CA GLY A 73 -3.94 -9.16 -14.23
C GLY A 73 -4.57 -9.48 -12.87
N SER A 74 -3.80 -10.11 -11.99
CA SER A 74 -4.26 -10.70 -10.71
C SER A 74 -4.27 -9.74 -9.51
N ASP A 75 -3.96 -8.46 -9.72
CA ASP A 75 -3.76 -7.52 -8.62
C ASP A 75 -5.08 -6.99 -8.02
N LEU A 76 -6.22 -7.25 -8.66
CA LEU A 76 -7.52 -6.73 -8.18
C LEU A 76 -7.86 -7.24 -6.77
N ASP A 77 -7.75 -8.54 -6.53
CA ASP A 77 -8.09 -9.15 -5.25
C ASP A 77 -7.25 -8.63 -4.08
N PRO A 78 -5.90 -8.61 -4.14
CA PRO A 78 -5.10 -8.06 -3.05
C PRO A 78 -5.37 -6.57 -2.83
N VAL A 79 -5.50 -5.77 -3.90
CA VAL A 79 -5.82 -4.34 -3.78
C VAL A 79 -7.19 -4.13 -3.14
N GLY A 80 -8.19 -4.94 -3.52
CA GLY A 80 -9.54 -4.88 -2.94
C GLY A 80 -9.54 -5.18 -1.44
N ARG A 81 -8.82 -6.22 -1.00
CA ARG A 81 -8.68 -6.55 0.42
C ARG A 81 -7.97 -5.46 1.21
N ALA A 82 -6.94 -4.83 0.65
CA ALA A 82 -6.23 -3.74 1.30
C ALA A 82 -7.15 -2.53 1.56
N ILE A 83 -7.97 -2.21 0.56
CA ILE A 83 -8.92 -1.10 0.65
C ILE A 83 -10.06 -1.42 1.60
N ASP A 84 -10.58 -2.65 1.58
CA ASP A 84 -11.58 -3.09 2.55
C ASP A 84 -11.03 -3.04 3.99
N ALA A 85 -9.80 -3.51 4.22
CA ALA A 85 -9.14 -3.39 5.52
C ALA A 85 -8.99 -1.93 5.97
N PHE A 86 -8.59 -1.04 5.06
CA PHE A 86 -8.49 0.39 5.34
C PHE A 86 -9.85 1.03 5.66
N CYS A 87 -10.90 0.71 4.90
CA CYS A 87 -12.25 1.22 5.11
C CYS A 87 -12.88 0.75 6.43
N ASN A 88 -12.47 -0.43 6.92
CA ASN A 88 -12.89 -0.98 8.21
C ASN A 88 -11.94 -0.60 9.37
N GLU A 89 -11.18 0.48 9.22
CA GLU A 89 -10.30 1.04 10.27
C GLU A 89 -9.20 0.06 10.74
N LYS A 90 -8.84 -0.93 9.91
CA LYS A 90 -7.79 -1.92 10.25
C LYS A 90 -6.38 -1.46 9.90
N HIS A 91 -6.20 -0.27 9.33
CA HIS A 91 -4.88 0.23 8.96
C HIS A 91 -4.20 0.94 10.15
N PRO A 92 -3.18 0.34 10.81
CA PRO A 92 -2.64 0.87 12.07
C PRO A 92 -1.94 2.22 11.92
N LEU A 93 -1.38 2.51 10.74
CA LEU A 93 -0.75 3.79 10.43
C LEU A 93 -1.72 4.92 10.03
N PHE A 94 -2.99 4.59 9.73
CA PHE A 94 -3.97 5.54 9.17
C PHE A 94 -5.35 5.38 9.82
N ALA A 95 -5.38 5.14 11.13
CA ALA A 95 -6.58 4.79 11.90
C ALA A 95 -7.46 5.99 12.31
N GLU A 96 -7.37 7.14 11.64
CA GLU A 96 -8.35 8.21 11.89
C GLU A 96 -9.75 7.72 11.51
N PRO A 97 -10.81 8.11 12.24
CA PRO A 97 -12.14 7.53 12.09
C PRO A 97 -12.71 7.85 10.70
N MET A 98 -12.45 6.98 9.74
CA MET A 98 -12.91 7.05 8.37
C MET A 98 -14.08 6.11 8.20
N LYS A 99 -15.27 6.57 8.60
CA LYS A 99 -16.50 5.91 8.16
C LYS A 99 -16.72 6.21 6.68
N PHE A 100 -16.40 5.24 5.83
CA PHE A 100 -16.84 5.22 4.44
C PHE A 100 -18.27 4.68 4.37
N VAL A 101 -19.14 5.34 3.61
CA VAL A 101 -20.46 4.80 3.29
C VAL A 101 -20.30 4.00 2.02
N THR A 102 -20.32 2.68 2.11
CA THR A 102 -20.34 1.81 0.93
C THR A 102 -21.77 1.84 0.37
N THR A 103 -21.94 2.34 -0.85
CA THR A 103 -23.23 2.23 -1.55
C THR A 103 -23.20 0.91 -2.31
N THR A 104 -24.02 -0.05 -1.86
CA THR A 104 -24.21 -1.37 -2.48
C THR A 104 -25.10 -1.30 -3.70
#